data_AF-A0A954S7Q9-F1
#
_entry.id   AF-A0A954S7Q9-F1
#
_cell.length_a   1.000
_cell.length_b   1.000
_cell.length_c   1.000
_cell.angle_alpha   90.00
_cell.angle_beta   90.00
_cell.angle_gamma   90.00
#
_symmetry.space_group_name_H-M   'P 1'
#
loop_
_entity.id
_entity.type
_entity.pdbx_description
1 polymer ?
#
loop_
_entity_poly.entity_id
_entity_poly.type
_entity_poly.pdbx_seq_one_letter_code
_entity_poly.pdbx_strand_id
1 'polypeptide(L)' 'MTTTPLHQIGASIRDLLVLVPLPMVRVIFLALLAAVLLWVLSLPRSETTGPTSEGRSGANLKVGASIALGMQLVIYLLL' A
#
# COMPACT_ATOMS: atom_id res chain seq x y z
N MET A 1 -1.28 21.87 35.62
CA MET A 1 -1.94 21.12 34.52
C MET A 1 -1.86 19.65 34.86
N THR A 2 -2.98 19.03 35.22
CA THR A 2 -3.06 17.61 35.55
C THR A 2 -3.04 16.80 34.26
N THR A 3 -1.93 16.14 33.98
CA THR A 3 -1.83 15.17 32.86
C THR A 3 -2.78 14.02 33.15
N THR A 4 -3.80 13.82 32.31
CA THR A 4 -4.67 12.65 32.43
C THR A 4 -3.90 11.38 32.06
N PRO A 5 -4.28 10.18 32.56
CA PRO A 5 -3.61 8.93 32.20
C PRO A 5 -3.58 8.69 30.68
N LEU A 6 -4.64 9.10 29.99
CA LEU A 6 -4.72 9.04 28.52
C LEU A 6 -3.66 9.93 27.85
N HIS A 7 -3.35 11.08 28.44
CA HIS A 7 -2.32 11.99 27.96
C HIS A 7 -0.92 11.38 28.06
N GLN A 8 -0.66 10.60 29.13
CA GLN A 8 0.59 9.89 29.31
C GLN A 8 0.76 8.77 28.28
N ILE A 9 -0.31 8.00 28.01
CA ILE A 9 -0.30 6.97 26.97
C ILE A 9 -0.03 7.59 25.58
N GLY A 10 -0.71 8.70 25.26
CA GLY A 10 -0.52 9.41 24.00
C GLY A 10 0.92 9.96 23.85
N ALA A 11 1.49 10.51 24.93
CA ALA A 11 2.88 10.97 24.94
C ALA A 11 3.86 9.82 24.68
N SER A 12 3.69 8.68 25.36
CA SER A 12 4.54 7.49 25.15
C SER A 12 4.51 6.98 23.72
N ILE A 13 3.32 6.93 23.09
CA ILE A 13 3.19 6.52 21.68
C ILE A 13 3.88 7.53 20.76
N ARG A 14 3.70 8.83 21.02
CA ARG A 14 4.35 9.89 20.23
C ARG A 14 5.87 9.77 20.31
N ASP A 15 6.43 9.61 21.50
CA ASP A 15 7.87 9.53 21.70
C ASP A 15 8.45 8.31 20.98
N LEU A 16 7.73 7.18 20.97
CA LEU A 16 8.10 6.00 20.18
C LEU A 16 8.06 6.26 18.67
N LEU A 17 7.03 6.95 18.17
CA LEU A 17 6.90 7.24 16.73
C LEU A 17 7.94 8.25 16.23
N VAL A 18 8.34 9.20 17.08
CA VAL A 18 9.38 10.19 16.74
C VAL A 18 10.76 9.54 16.54
N LEU A 19 11.02 8.39 17.18
CA LEU A 19 12.25 7.62 16.96
C LEU A 19 12.33 7.01 15.55
N VAL A 20 11.20 6.88 14.84
CA VAL A 20 11.18 6.29 13.50
C VAL A 20 11.53 7.37 12.47
N PRO A 21 12.67 7.28 11.78
CA PRO A 21 13.04 8.28 10.78
C PRO A 21 12.09 8.22 9.59
N LEU A 22 11.52 9.36 9.20
CA LEU A 22 10.58 9.47 8.07
C LEU A 22 11.10 8.85 6.76
N PRO A 23 12.40 8.96 6.39
CA PRO A 23 12.92 8.28 5.20
C PRO A 23 12.76 6.76 5.26
N MET A 24 12.89 6.14 6.44
CA MET A 24 12.73 4.70 6.59
C MET A 24 11.28 4.26 6.37
N VAL A 25 10.31 5.02 6.91
CA VAL A 25 8.88 4.77 6.66
C VAL A 25 8.57 4.86 5.17
N ARG A 26 9.13 5.87 4.49
CA ARG A 26 8.98 6.05 3.04
C ARG A 26 9.54 4.84 2.26
N VAL A 27 10.72 4.37 2.60
CA VAL A 27 11.34 3.19 1.97
C VAL A 27 10.49 1.94 2.20
N ILE A 28 10.02 1.70 3.42
CA ILE A 28 9.15 0.55 3.75
C ILE A 28 7.86 0.62 2.95
N PHE A 29 7.25 1.80 2.85
CA PHE A 29 6.01 1.99 2.10
C PHE A 29 6.20 1.73 0.60
N LEU A 30 7.27 2.26 0.01
CA LEU A 30 7.62 2.01 -1.40
C LEU A 30 7.94 0.53 -1.65
N ALA A 31 8.67 -0.12 -0.73
CA ALA A 31 8.98 -1.54 -0.81
C ALA A 31 7.72 -2.41 -0.75
N LEU A 32 6.76 -2.06 0.11
CA LEU A 32 5.47 -2.74 0.18
C LEU A 32 4.69 -2.61 -1.13
N LEU A 33 4.60 -1.40 -1.69
CA LEU A 33 3.94 -1.18 -2.98
C LEU A 33 4.61 -1.97 -4.11
N ALA A 34 5.94 -1.98 -4.16
CA ALA A 34 6.70 -2.76 -5.11
C ALA A 34 6.45 -4.27 -4.95
N ALA A 35 6.44 -4.77 -3.71
CA ALA A 35 6.17 -6.17 -3.42
C ALA A 35 4.77 -6.59 -3.86
N VAL A 36 3.74 -5.77 -3.59
CA VAL A 36 2.37 -6.02 -4.04
C VAL A 36 2.28 -5.99 -5.57
N LEU A 37 2.94 -5.04 -6.22
CA LEU A 37 2.99 -4.97 -7.69
C LEU A 37 3.64 -6.23 -8.27
N LEU A 38 4.79 -6.65 -7.74
CA LEU A 38 5.47 -7.88 -8.18
C LEU A 38 4.59 -9.11 -7.96
N TRP A 39 3.88 -9.17 -6.84
CA TRP A 39 2.93 -10.25 -6.55
C TRP A 39 1.77 -10.27 -7.55
N VAL A 40 1.15 -9.12 -7.81
CA VAL A 40 0.09 -8.99 -8.84
C VAL A 40 0.61 -9.42 -10.22
N LEU A 41 1.84 -9.02 -10.59
CA LEU A 41 2.48 -9.42 -11.84
C LEU A 41 2.80 -10.91 -11.88
N SER A 42 2.98 -11.56 -10.73
CA SER A 42 3.25 -13.01 -10.61
C SER A 42 1.97 -13.86 -10.64
N LEU A 43 0.79 -13.28 -10.42
CA LEU A 43 -0.46 -14.05 -10.45
C LEU A 43 -0.78 -14.61 -11.85
N PRO A 44 -1.19 -15.88 -11.97
CA PRO A 44 -1.59 -16.48 -13.24
C PRO A 44 -2.89 -15.84 -13.74
N ARG A 45 -3.05 -15.80 -15.08
CA ARG A 45 -4.22 -15.15 -15.71
C ARG A 45 -5.55 -15.78 -15.32
N SER A 46 -5.56 -17.06 -14.95
CA SER A 46 -6.76 -17.78 -14.49
C SER A 46 -7.40 -17.16 -13.25
N GLU A 47 -6.59 -16.58 -12.36
CA GLU A 47 -7.04 -15.98 -11.10
C GLU A 47 -7.35 -14.49 -11.24
N THR A 48 -6.94 -13.86 -12.35
CA THR A 48 -7.05 -12.41 -12.57
C THR A 48 -8.06 -12.01 -13.64
N THR A 49 -8.72 -12.99 -14.25
CA THR A 49 -9.78 -12.80 -15.24
C THR A 49 -11.10 -13.24 -14.62
N GLY A 50 -12.05 -12.31 -14.47
CA GLY A 50 -13.36 -12.63 -13.90
C GLY A 50 -14.19 -13.57 -14.79
N PRO A 51 -15.19 -14.27 -14.23
CA PRO A 51 -16.08 -15.13 -14.99
C PRO A 51 -16.74 -14.34 -16.13
N THR A 52 -16.84 -14.95 -17.30
CA THR A 52 -17.44 -14.35 -18.48
C THR A 52 -18.96 -14.33 -18.32
N SER A 53 -19.49 -13.35 -17.59
CA SER A 53 -20.94 -13.14 -17.52
C SER A 53 -21.39 -12.43 -18.79
N GLU A 54 -22.26 -13.10 -19.56
CA GLU A 54 -23.09 -12.60 -20.66
C GLU A 54 -22.65 -11.26 -21.29
N GLY A 55 -21.80 -11.36 -22.33
CA GLY A 55 -21.56 -10.25 -23.27
C GLY A 55 -20.44 -9.27 -22.94
N ARG A 56 -19.80 -9.35 -21.76
CA ARG A 56 -18.63 -8.51 -21.43
C ARG A 56 -17.40 -9.38 -21.22
N SER A 57 -16.42 -9.26 -22.11
CA SER A 57 -15.13 -9.96 -22.01
C SER A 57 -14.55 -9.74 -20.60
N GLY A 58 -14.23 -10.83 -19.90
CA GLY A 58 -13.74 -10.80 -18.53
C GLY A 58 -12.53 -9.87 -18.43
N ALA A 59 -12.72 -8.70 -17.85
CA ALA A 59 -11.66 -7.70 -17.77
C ALA A 59 -10.48 -8.29 -16.98
N ASN A 60 -9.27 -8.15 -17.52
CA ASN A 60 -8.07 -8.59 -16.83
C ASN A 60 -7.75 -7.61 -15.69
N LEU A 61 -8.20 -7.95 -14.48
CA LEU A 61 -8.04 -7.14 -13.27
C LEU A 61 -6.56 -6.87 -12.94
N LYS A 62 -5.66 -7.76 -13.40
CA LYS A 62 -4.22 -7.60 -13.29
C LYS A 62 -3.72 -6.31 -13.94
N VAL A 63 -4.28 -5.94 -15.10
CA VAL A 63 -3.84 -4.75 -15.84
C VAL A 63 -4.22 -3.50 -15.08
N GLY A 64 -5.47 -3.39 -14.62
CA GLY A 64 -5.95 -2.27 -13.82
C GLY A 64 -5.17 -2.12 -12.50
N ALA A 65 -4.99 -3.23 -11.77
CA ALA A 65 -4.22 -3.23 -10.52
C ALA A 65 -2.75 -2.83 -10.73
N SER A 66 -2.11 -3.33 -11.79
CA SER A 66 -0.71 -3.00 -12.10
C SER A 66 -0.54 -1.51 -12.44
N ILE A 67 -1.47 -0.94 -13.22
CA ILE A 67 -1.45 0.48 -13.56
C ILE A 67 -1.65 1.34 -12.30
N ALA A 68 -2.64 1.00 -11.46
CA ALA A 68 -2.90 1.74 -10.23
C ALA A 68 -1.72 1.70 -9.26
N LEU A 69 -1.15 0.51 -9.01
CA LEU A 69 0.02 0.34 -8.14
C LEU A 69 1.27 1.03 -8.70
N GLY A 70 1.50 0.93 -10.01
CA GLY A 70 2.61 1.62 -10.68
C GLY A 70 2.49 3.14 -10.56
N MET A 71 1.29 3.69 -10.79
CA MET A 71 1.03 5.12 -10.64
C MET A 71 1.24 5.58 -9.20
N GLN A 72 0.76 4.81 -8.23
CA GLN A 72 0.98 5.09 -6.81
C GLN A 72 2.48 5.11 -6.49
N LEU A 73 3.24 4.13 -6.97
CA LEU A 73 4.68 4.06 -6.75
C LEU A 73 5.43 5.27 -7.34
N VAL A 74 5.05 5.72 -8.53
CA VAL A 74 5.60 6.95 -9.15
C VAL A 74 5.28 8.19 -8.30
N ILE A 75 4.02 8.35 -7.88
CA ILE A 75 3.61 9.51 -7.06
C ILE A 75 4.43 9.60 -5.77
N TYR A 76 4.59 8.48 -5.05
CA TYR A 76 5.34 8.45 -3.79
C TYR A 76 6.87 8.48 -3.95
N LEU A 77 7.39 8.25 -5.17
CA LEU A 77 8.80 8.51 -5.48
C LEU A 77 9.06 10.00 -5.73
N LEU A 78 8.08 10.74 -6.24
CA LEU A 78 8.21 12.16 -6.56
C LEU A 78 7.91 13.09 -5.36
N LEU A 79 7.05 12.64 -4.44
CA LEU A 79 6.71 13.33 -3.18
C LEU A 79 7.67 12.90 -2.07
#